data_AF-A0A0N8W9M6-F1
#
_entry.id   AF-A0A0N8W9M6-F1
#
_cell.length_a   1.000
_cell.length_b   1.000
_cell.length_c   1.000
_cell.angle_alpha   90.00
_cell.angle_beta   90.00
_cell.angle_gamma   90.00
#
_symmetry.space_group_name_H-M   'P 1'
#
loop_
_entity.id
_entity.type
_entity.pdbx_description
1 polymer ?
#
loop_
_entity_poly.entity_id
_entity_poly.type
_entity_poly.pdbx_seq_one_letter_code
_entity_poly.pdbx_strand_id
1 'polypeptide(L)'
;MGDQDSKDNLDYIAGLAFKDLSKNFKLIEEDYPRVDVFVEINKEAAEIWRQYQDLQSEKDHIERTKRYLKIKKEFSEYVISVPEKFARSLVVENGDIGYISIHELANYYDGETGFKREKAGEGSLIF
;
A
#
# COMPACT_ATOMS: atom_id res chain seq x y z
N MET A 1 -21.18 12.80 21.22
CA MET A 1 -20.75 11.51 20.64
C MET A 1 -19.56 10.96 21.42
N GLY A 2 -18.39 11.61 21.40
CA GLY A 2 -17.18 11.08 22.08
C GLY A 2 -17.27 10.81 23.59
N ASP A 3 -18.10 11.53 24.35
CA ASP A 3 -18.30 11.29 25.79
C ASP A 3 -19.03 9.98 26.09
N GLN A 4 -19.90 9.51 25.18
CA GLN A 4 -20.61 8.24 25.33
C GLN A 4 -19.70 7.08 24.94
N ASP A 5 -18.99 7.20 23.81
CA ASP A 5 -18.07 6.17 23.32
C ASP A 5 -16.93 5.92 24.33
N SER A 6 -16.45 6.97 24.99
CA SER A 6 -15.45 6.85 26.06
C SER A 6 -15.96 6.06 27.27
N LYS A 7 -17.23 6.27 27.67
CA LYS A 7 -17.84 5.54 28.78
C LYS A 7 -18.04 4.07 28.41
N ASP A 8 -18.55 3.81 27.21
CA ASP A 8 -18.79 2.45 26.73
C ASP A 8 -17.47 1.64 26.66
N ASN A 9 -16.38 2.27 26.20
CA ASN A 9 -15.04 1.65 26.22
C ASN A 9 -14.54 1.34 27.63
N LEU A 10 -14.76 2.25 28.59
CA LEU A 10 -14.38 2.02 29.99
C LEU A 10 -15.22 0.89 30.62
N ASP A 11 -16.50 0.79 30.28
CA ASP A 11 -17.37 -0.29 30.73
C ASP A 11 -16.92 -1.64 30.16
N TYR A 12 -16.51 -1.70 28.88
CA TYR A 12 -15.92 -2.93 28.33
C TYR A 12 -14.60 -3.32 29.00
N ILE A 13 -13.74 -2.35 29.34
CA ILE A 13 -12.49 -2.60 30.07
C ILE A 13 -12.80 -3.12 31.48
N ALA A 14 -13.71 -2.45 32.21
CA ALA A 14 -14.10 -2.83 33.57
C ALA A 14 -14.77 -4.21 33.61
N GLY A 15 -15.55 -4.55 32.60
CA GLY A 15 -16.19 -5.86 32.43
C GLY A 15 -15.29 -6.95 31.85
N LEU A 16 -14.01 -6.65 31.56
CA LEU A 16 -13.08 -7.56 30.88
C LEU A 16 -13.60 -8.08 29.51
N ALA A 17 -14.48 -7.32 28.85
CA ALA A 17 -15.11 -7.63 27.58
C ALA A 17 -14.24 -7.20 26.39
N PHE A 18 -12.99 -7.67 26.37
CA PHE A 18 -11.97 -7.23 25.39
C PHE A 18 -12.33 -7.54 23.93
N LYS A 19 -13.13 -8.57 23.70
CA LYS A 19 -13.61 -8.92 22.35
C LYS A 19 -14.53 -7.85 21.78
N ASP A 20 -15.44 -7.33 22.60
CA ASP A 20 -16.38 -6.29 22.22
C ASP A 20 -15.69 -4.93 22.12
N LEU A 21 -14.77 -4.64 23.05
CA LEU A 21 -13.89 -3.47 22.97
C LEU A 21 -13.09 -3.46 21.65
N SER A 22 -12.42 -4.56 21.30
CA SER A 22 -11.60 -4.66 20.08
C SER A 22 -12.41 -4.50 18.80
N LYS A 23 -13.70 -4.87 18.82
CA LYS A 23 -14.61 -4.72 17.68
C LYS A 23 -15.08 -3.27 17.49
N ASN A 24 -15.34 -2.57 18.59
CA ASN A 24 -16.01 -1.27 18.58
C ASN A 24 -15.02 -0.09 18.67
N PHE A 25 -13.88 -0.27 19.36
CA PHE A 25 -12.86 0.75 19.50
C PHE A 25 -12.01 0.84 18.23
N LYS A 26 -12.19 1.91 17.46
CA LYS A 26 -11.30 2.28 16.35
C LYS A 26 -10.67 3.64 16.67
N LEU A 27 -9.36 3.63 16.96
CA LEU A 27 -8.63 4.89 17.19
C LEU A 27 -8.57 5.76 15.92
N ILE A 28 -8.57 5.12 14.75
CA ILE A 28 -8.62 5.76 13.44
C ILE A 28 -9.76 5.10 12.67
N GLU A 29 -10.74 5.89 12.23
CA GLU A 29 -11.92 5.40 11.49
C GLU A 29 -11.65 5.11 10.00
N GLU A 30 -10.39 5.14 9.55
CA GLU A 30 -10.01 4.91 8.14
C GLU A 30 -10.10 3.43 7.77
N ASP A 31 -11.32 2.96 7.49
CA ASP A 31 -11.63 1.66 6.89
C ASP A 31 -11.70 1.77 5.36
N TYR A 32 -10.74 2.48 4.76
CA TYR A 32 -10.68 2.60 3.30
C TYR A 32 -9.85 1.45 2.72
N PRO A 33 -10.28 0.84 1.60
CA PRO A 33 -9.45 -0.09 0.86
C PRO A 33 -8.07 0.51 0.60
N ARG A 34 -7.03 -0.29 0.79
CA ARG A 34 -5.64 0.09 0.50
C ARG A 34 -5.11 -0.77 -0.63
N VAL A 35 -4.23 -0.18 -1.41
CA VAL A 35 -3.51 -0.85 -2.49
C VAL A 35 -2.02 -0.74 -2.21
N ASP A 36 -1.30 -1.79 -2.59
CA ASP A 36 0.15 -1.81 -2.52
C ASP A 36 0.72 -1.13 -3.76
N VAL A 37 1.67 -0.22 -3.56
CA VAL A 37 2.32 0.56 -4.62
C VAL A 37 3.82 0.44 -4.48
N PHE A 38 4.48 0.02 -5.56
CA PHE A 38 5.93 0.00 -5.66
C PHE A 38 6.44 1.37 -6.10
N VAL A 39 7.47 1.88 -5.41
CA VAL A 39 8.03 3.22 -5.64
C VAL A 39 9.47 3.11 -6.13
N GLU A 40 9.71 3.48 -7.39
CA GLU A 40 11.05 3.47 -7.99
C GLU A 40 11.85 4.72 -7.59
N ILE A 41 12.42 4.71 -6.38
CA ILE A 41 13.17 5.86 -5.84
C ILE A 41 14.64 5.92 -6.28
N ASN A 42 15.21 4.81 -6.75
CA ASN A 42 16.62 4.68 -7.11
C ASN A 42 16.83 3.57 -8.16
N LYS A 43 18.08 3.38 -8.58
CA LYS A 43 18.44 2.38 -9.60
C LYS A 43 18.24 0.95 -9.12
N GLU A 44 18.44 0.71 -7.83
CA GLU A 44 18.24 -0.58 -7.18
C GLU A 44 16.76 -0.98 -7.25
N ALA A 45 15.85 -0.06 -6.94
CA ALA A 45 14.41 -0.26 -7.06
C ALA A 45 13.99 -0.55 -8.52
N ALA A 46 14.57 0.17 -9.48
CA ALA A 46 14.30 -0.05 -10.90
C ALA A 46 14.69 -1.47 -11.36
N GLU A 47 15.85 -1.95 -10.89
CA GLU A 47 16.31 -3.31 -11.18
C GLU A 47 15.39 -4.38 -10.56
N ILE A 48 14.97 -4.17 -9.32
CA ILE A 48 14.04 -5.06 -8.62
C ILE A 48 12.68 -5.09 -9.33
N TRP A 49 12.18 -3.93 -9.76
CA TRP A 49 10.93 -3.85 -10.50
C TRP A 49 11.01 -4.60 -11.83
N ARG A 50 12.12 -4.46 -12.58
CA ARG A 50 12.33 -5.22 -13.81
C ARG A 50 12.33 -6.73 -13.56
N GLN A 51 13.01 -7.21 -12.52
CA GLN A 51 12.97 -8.62 -12.13
C GLN A 51 11.56 -9.10 -11.77
N TYR A 52 10.75 -8.22 -11.15
CA TYR A 52 9.35 -8.47 -10.87
C TYR A 52 8.47 -8.50 -12.13
N GLN A 53 8.75 -7.68 -13.14
CA GLN A 53 8.04 -7.78 -14.42
C GLN A 53 8.41 -9.06 -15.17
N ASP A 54 9.69 -9.44 -15.14
CA ASP A 54 10.17 -10.66 -15.77
C ASP A 54 9.56 -11.93 -15.15
N LEU A 55 9.35 -11.97 -13.84
CA LEU A 55 8.68 -13.11 -13.19
C LEU A 55 7.19 -13.20 -13.53
N GLN A 56 6.52 -12.08 -13.82
CA GLN A 56 5.10 -12.12 -14.20
C GLN A 56 4.87 -12.79 -15.55
N SER A 57 5.90 -12.79 -16.41
CA SER A 57 5.90 -13.49 -17.70
C SER A 57 6.13 -15.00 -17.57
N GLU A 58 6.54 -15.50 -16.40
CA GLU A 58 6.74 -16.93 -16.14
C GLU A 58 5.39 -17.65 -16.04
N LYS A 59 5.24 -18.73 -16.83
CA LYS A 59 4.00 -19.52 -16.88
C LYS A 59 3.94 -20.57 -15.77
N ASP A 60 5.10 -21.06 -15.33
CA ASP A 60 5.15 -22.00 -14.22
C ASP A 60 4.94 -21.28 -12.88
N HIS A 61 3.79 -21.50 -12.26
CA HIS A 61 3.45 -20.90 -10.96
C HIS A 61 4.43 -21.25 -9.84
N ILE A 62 5.00 -22.46 -9.84
CA ILE A 62 5.96 -22.89 -8.81
C ILE A 62 7.27 -22.13 -9.02
N GLU A 63 7.76 -22.05 -10.25
CA GLU A 63 9.00 -21.34 -10.54
C GLU A 63 8.85 -19.83 -10.34
N ARG A 64 7.71 -19.25 -10.74
CA ARG A 64 7.35 -17.86 -10.45
C ARG A 64 7.40 -17.56 -8.95
N THR A 65 6.80 -18.44 -8.14
CA THR A 65 6.80 -18.30 -6.67
C THR A 65 8.23 -18.38 -6.11
N LYS A 66 9.04 -19.34 -6.55
CA LYS A 66 10.44 -19.47 -6.12
C LYS A 66 11.27 -18.24 -6.46
N ARG A 67 11.11 -17.70 -7.67
CA ARG A 67 11.81 -16.48 -8.11
C ARG A 67 11.37 -15.26 -7.30
N TYR A 68 10.06 -15.11 -7.08
CA TYR A 68 9.54 -14.03 -6.23
C TYR A 68 10.09 -14.10 -4.81
N LEU A 69 10.15 -15.28 -4.19
CA LEU A 69 10.70 -15.45 -2.84
C LEU A 69 12.16 -15.00 -2.70
N LYS A 70 12.95 -15.04 -3.79
CA LYS A 70 14.33 -14.56 -3.78
C LYS A 70 14.41 -13.03 -3.67
N ILE A 71 13.53 -12.32 -4.37
CA ILE A 71 13.51 -10.85 -4.39
C ILE A 71 12.56 -10.24 -3.36
N LYS A 72 11.68 -11.04 -2.74
CA LYS A 72 10.57 -10.58 -1.88
C LYS A 72 11.01 -9.58 -0.81
N LYS A 73 12.15 -9.84 -0.16
CA LYS A 73 12.67 -8.96 0.89
C LYS A 73 12.97 -7.58 0.34
N GLU A 74 13.80 -7.51 -0.70
CA GLU A 74 14.22 -6.27 -1.33
C GLU A 74 13.02 -5.55 -1.98
N PHE A 75 12.13 -6.31 -2.63
CA PHE A 75 10.90 -5.80 -3.21
C PHE A 75 10.03 -5.10 -2.15
N SER A 76 9.86 -5.71 -0.98
CA SER A 76 9.04 -5.14 0.10
C SER A 76 9.60 -3.85 0.69
N GLU A 77 10.89 -3.56 0.54
CA GLU A 77 11.50 -2.30 1.01
C GLU A 77 11.04 -1.09 0.19
N TYR A 78 10.53 -1.32 -1.03
CA TYR A 78 10.06 -0.27 -1.94
C TYR A 78 8.53 -0.26 -2.13
N VAL A 79 7.80 -1.08 -1.36
CA VAL A 79 6.33 -1.13 -1.42
C VAL A 79 5.72 -0.36 -0.25
N ILE A 80 4.76 0.50 -0.58
CA ILE A 80 3.94 1.24 0.39
C ILE A 80 2.47 0.86 0.24
N SER A 81 1.74 0.91 1.35
CA SER A 81 0.28 0.69 1.35
C SER A 81 -0.43 2.04 1.40
N VAL A 82 -1.14 2.38 0.33
CA VAL A 82 -1.79 3.69 0.15
C VAL A 82 -3.30 3.54 0.00
N PRO A 83 -4.10 4.51 0.45
CA PRO A 83 -5.55 4.47 0.26
C PRO A 83 -5.92 4.42 -1.23
N GLU A 84 -6.75 3.44 -1.62
CA GLU A 84 -7.14 3.20 -3.03
C GLU A 84 -7.69 4.46 -3.70
N LYS A 85 -8.46 5.26 -2.95
CA LYS A 85 -9.04 6.53 -3.42
C LYS A 85 -8.03 7.51 -4.04
N PHE A 86 -6.75 7.40 -3.68
CA PHE A 86 -5.67 8.25 -4.19
C PHE A 86 -4.72 7.55 -5.16
N ALA A 87 -4.76 6.22 -5.25
CA ALA A 87 -3.75 5.44 -5.98
C ALA A 87 -4.35 4.57 -7.09
N ARG A 88 -5.67 4.67 -7.33
CA ARG A 88 -6.35 3.86 -8.34
C ARG A 88 -5.79 4.02 -9.74
N SER A 89 -5.30 5.21 -10.09
CA SER A 89 -4.66 5.47 -11.39
C SER A 89 -3.27 4.85 -11.54
N LEU A 90 -2.62 4.45 -10.43
CA LEU A 90 -1.27 3.88 -10.42
C LEU A 90 -1.29 2.35 -10.60
N VAL A 91 -2.46 1.72 -10.45
CA VAL A 91 -2.62 0.29 -10.66
C VAL A 91 -2.62 0.02 -12.16
N VAL A 92 -1.55 -0.65 -12.62
CA VAL A 92 -1.39 -1.01 -14.04
C VAL A 92 -2.46 -2.03 -14.43
N GLU A 93 -3.02 -1.93 -15.64
CA GLU A 93 -3.96 -2.93 -16.16
C GLU A 93 -3.32 -4.33 -16.12
N ASN A 94 -3.94 -5.25 -15.39
CA ASN A 94 -3.51 -6.63 -15.09
C ASN A 94 -2.43 -6.81 -14.00
N GLY A 95 -2.12 -5.78 -13.22
CA GLY A 95 -1.23 -5.89 -12.05
C GLY A 95 -1.98 -5.85 -10.71
N ASP A 96 -1.49 -6.61 -9.73
CA ASP A 96 -1.98 -6.56 -8.33
C ASP A 96 -1.33 -5.42 -7.52
N ILE A 97 -0.30 -4.78 -8.08
CA ILE A 97 0.56 -3.79 -7.41
C ILE A 97 0.64 -2.55 -8.30
N GLY A 98 0.34 -1.38 -7.73
CA GLY A 98 0.52 -0.11 -8.41
C GLY A 98 2.00 0.26 -8.53
N TYR A 99 2.34 1.13 -9.46
CA TYR A 99 3.74 1.48 -9.73
C TYR A 99 3.89 2.99 -9.93
N ILE A 100 4.94 3.55 -9.31
CA ILE A 100 5.38 4.93 -9.53
C ILE A 100 6.80 4.87 -10.09
N SER A 101 6.95 5.32 -11.33
CA SER A 101 8.26 5.43 -11.98
C SER A 101 9.09 6.56 -11.38
N ILE A 102 10.42 6.48 -11.53
CA ILE A 102 11.32 7.55 -11.07
C ILE A 102 10.99 8.90 -11.73
N HIS A 103 10.43 8.89 -12.95
CA HIS A 103 10.03 10.07 -13.70
C HIS A 103 8.78 10.75 -13.13
N GLU A 104 7.87 9.96 -12.54
CA GLU A 104 6.63 10.45 -11.96
C GLU A 104 6.73 10.65 -10.45
N LEU A 105 7.87 10.26 -9.84
CA LEU A 105 8.11 10.36 -8.42
C LEU A 105 7.79 11.75 -7.87
N ALA A 106 8.18 12.81 -8.58
CA ALA A 106 7.91 14.20 -8.17
C ALA A 106 6.41 14.52 -8.07
N ASN A 107 5.55 13.84 -8.83
CA ASN A 107 4.11 14.07 -8.84
C ASN A 107 3.40 13.36 -7.68
N TYR A 108 3.87 12.16 -7.32
CA TYR A 108 3.17 11.27 -6.39
C TYR A 108 3.88 11.08 -5.04
N TYR A 109 5.16 11.41 -4.96
CA TYR A 109 5.99 11.10 -3.80
C TYR A 109 6.88 12.29 -3.40
N ASP A 110 7.08 12.42 -2.10
CA ASP A 110 7.96 13.38 -1.47
C ASP A 110 8.95 12.61 -0.60
N GLY A 111 10.25 12.93 -0.69
CA GLY A 111 11.29 12.17 0.01
C GLY A 111 11.23 12.26 1.54
N GLU A 112 10.60 13.31 2.08
CA GLU A 112 10.49 13.51 3.53
C GLU A 112 9.12 13.07 4.06
N THR A 113 8.05 13.36 3.31
CA THR A 113 6.66 13.17 3.75
C THR A 113 5.96 11.95 3.13
N GLY A 114 6.56 11.33 2.11
CA GLY A 114 6.07 10.13 1.45
C GLY A 114 4.99 10.42 0.39
N PHE A 115 3.98 9.55 0.31
CA PHE A 115 2.97 9.61 -0.74
C PHE A 115 2.06 10.84 -0.64
N LYS A 116 1.96 11.62 -1.73
CA LYS A 116 1.22 12.88 -1.81
C LYS A 116 -0.27 12.63 -1.98
N ARG A 117 -1.06 12.87 -0.93
CA ARG A 117 -2.52 12.62 -0.93
C ARG A 117 -3.36 13.70 -1.63
N GLU A 118 -2.85 14.92 -1.71
CA GLU A 118 -3.62 16.09 -2.22
C GLU A 118 -3.62 16.23 -3.75
N LYS A 119 -2.69 15.56 -4.47
CA LYS A 119 -2.54 15.67 -5.94
C LYS A 119 -2.59 14.34 -6.70
N ALA A 120 -2.71 13.21 -6.01
CA ALA A 120 -2.58 11.89 -6.62
C ALA A 120 -3.76 11.46 -7.53
N GLY A 121 -4.75 12.34 -7.75
CA GLY A 121 -5.83 12.16 -8.73
C GLY A 121 -5.70 12.95 -10.03
N GLU A 122 -4.62 13.74 -10.23
CA GLU A 122 -4.47 14.66 -11.37
C GLU A 122 -3.28 14.32 -12.31
N GLY A 123 -2.54 13.25 -12.07
CA GLY A 123 -1.46 12.83 -12.97
C GLY A 123 -2.03 12.09 -14.18
N SER A 124 -1.85 12.68 -15.37
CA SER A 124 -2.25 12.09 -16.63
C SER A 124 -1.30 10.96 -17.00
N LEU A 125 -1.82 9.74 -17.17
CA LEU A 125 -1.12 8.63 -17.80
C LEU A 125 -0.76 9.02 -19.24
N ILE A 126 0.52 9.09 -19.56
CA ILE A 126 1.00 9.11 -20.94
C ILE A 126 1.55 7.72 -21.25
N PHE A 127 0.83 7.00 -22.12
CA PHE A 127 1.20 5.71 -22.69
C PHE A 127 2.35 5.84 -23.70
#